data_AF-A0A9D2UPZ6-F1
#
_entry.id   AF-A0A9D2UPZ6-F1
#
_cell.length_a   1.000
_cell.length_b   1.000
_cell.length_c   1.000
_cell.angle_alpha   90.00
_cell.angle_beta   90.00
_cell.angle_gamma   90.00
#
_symmetry.space_group_name_H-M   'P 1'
#
loop_
_entity.id
_entity.type
_entity.pdbx_description
1 polymer ?
#
loop_
_entity_poly.entity_id
_entity_poly.type
_entity_poly.pdbx_seq_one_letter_code
_entity_poly.pdbx_strand_id
1 'polypeptide(L)'
;MEITTSSISELAWRCEEFLDERSEPLTVSYPGSLALCILDAIFATGSHPKAVDNVVDRYIARHGRDDGAKSLRYSIAAAGGADNWARTEIFNLKPASTHSGAVLKAEVVDRATRLMADHGIDTVDDLLTAVGDAPSIGRGASEVARTWRDLPSQKSGTSWRNLLMLAESTHFEIDSGVTNYLAEVALPVSEVDCEYVLETITAAADLLGIDDRVVKRIVWQVAHRRILTKRTRGDLMLHQYGADAGAAVGAR
;
A
#
# COMPACT_ATOMS: atom_id res chain seq x y z
N MET A 1 18.65 10.08 -14.96
CA MET A 1 19.24 11.18 -14.14
C MET A 1 20.03 10.52 -13.02
N GLU A 2 21.21 11.04 -12.64
CA GLU A 2 22.05 10.32 -11.65
C GLU A 2 21.51 10.44 -10.22
N ILE A 3 21.40 9.29 -9.54
CA ILE A 3 21.15 9.22 -8.09
C ILE A 3 22.35 9.79 -7.31
N THR A 4 22.08 10.35 -6.12
CA THR A 4 23.12 10.99 -5.29
C THR A 4 23.34 10.22 -3.99
N THR A 5 24.55 10.27 -3.43
CA THR A 5 24.82 9.70 -2.09
C THR A 5 23.87 10.26 -1.02
N SER A 6 23.49 11.54 -1.15
CA SER A 6 22.56 12.20 -0.23
C SER A 6 21.16 11.57 -0.31
N SER A 7 20.60 11.43 -1.52
CA SER A 7 19.27 10.84 -1.71
C SER A 7 19.18 9.38 -1.28
N ILE A 8 20.26 8.61 -1.50
CA ILE A 8 20.38 7.23 -1.03
C ILE A 8 20.38 7.19 0.51
N SER A 9 21.22 8.01 1.14
CA SER A 9 21.34 8.05 2.60
C SER A 9 20.05 8.54 3.28
N GLU A 10 19.40 9.56 2.71
CA GLU A 10 18.12 10.08 3.19
C GLU A 10 17.02 9.01 3.09
N LEU A 11 16.93 8.30 1.95
CA LEU A 11 15.94 7.23 1.79
C LEU A 11 16.18 6.09 2.78
N ALA A 12 17.43 5.64 2.89
CA ALA A 12 17.83 4.58 3.81
C ALA A 12 17.47 4.98 5.25
N TRP A 13 17.90 6.17 5.67
CA TRP A 13 17.57 6.72 6.98
C TRP A 13 16.06 6.72 7.19
N ARG A 14 15.23 7.23 6.25
CA ARG A 14 13.76 7.21 6.38
C ARG A 14 13.18 5.79 6.52
N CYS A 15 13.77 4.81 5.84
CA CYS A 15 13.29 3.43 5.89
C CYS A 15 13.65 2.72 7.21
N GLU A 16 14.78 3.07 7.85
CA GLU A 16 15.20 2.47 9.14
C GLU A 16 14.13 2.55 10.23
N GLU A 17 13.31 3.61 10.23
CA GLU A 17 12.21 3.76 11.20
C GLU A 17 11.17 2.62 11.11
N PHE A 18 11.07 1.98 9.95
CA PHE A 18 10.10 0.93 9.66
C PHE A 18 10.73 -0.46 9.66
N LEU A 19 11.91 -0.60 10.26
CA LEU A 19 12.58 -1.87 10.50
C LEU A 19 12.67 -2.12 12.02
N ASP A 20 12.58 -3.38 12.43
CA ASP A 20 12.85 -3.77 13.82
C ASP A 20 14.36 -3.99 14.08
N GLU A 21 14.71 -4.41 15.29
CA GLU A 21 16.10 -4.65 15.70
C GLU A 21 16.81 -5.76 14.91
N ARG A 22 16.07 -6.56 14.14
CA ARG A 22 16.55 -7.64 13.28
C ARG A 22 16.51 -7.27 11.80
N SER A 23 16.21 -6.01 11.48
CA SER A 23 15.96 -5.53 10.12
C SER A 23 14.72 -6.15 9.47
N GLU A 24 13.78 -6.68 10.25
CA GLU A 24 12.51 -7.17 9.73
C GLU A 24 11.53 -6.01 9.51
N PRO A 25 10.75 -6.03 8.42
CA PRO A 25 9.88 -4.92 8.08
C PRO A 25 8.66 -4.81 8.99
N LEU A 26 8.46 -3.62 9.57
CA LEU A 26 7.25 -3.23 10.32
C LEU A 26 6.11 -2.76 9.39
N THR A 27 6.09 -3.28 8.17
CA THR A 27 5.07 -2.98 7.15
C THR A 27 3.83 -3.85 7.31
N VAL A 28 2.73 -3.43 6.70
CA VAL A 28 1.48 -4.21 6.70
C VAL A 28 1.43 -5.13 5.47
N SER A 29 1.16 -6.42 5.66
CA SER A 29 0.94 -7.37 4.56
C SER A 29 0.12 -8.58 5.03
N TYR A 30 -0.52 -9.26 4.07
CA TYR A 30 -1.36 -10.42 4.34
C TYR A 30 -1.21 -11.49 3.24
N PRO A 31 0.02 -12.03 3.00
CA PRO A 31 0.24 -13.03 1.95
C PRO A 31 -0.61 -14.30 2.12
N GLY A 32 -1.06 -14.61 3.34
CA GLY A 32 -1.96 -15.72 3.63
C GLY A 32 -3.46 -15.42 3.52
N SER A 33 -3.89 -14.17 3.25
CA SER A 33 -5.32 -13.84 3.23
C SER A 33 -5.69 -12.75 2.23
N LEU A 34 -6.35 -13.17 1.16
CA LEU A 34 -6.95 -12.26 0.20
C LEU A 34 -8.10 -11.45 0.82
N ALA A 35 -8.82 -12.01 1.80
CA ALA A 35 -9.84 -11.27 2.54
C ALA A 35 -9.26 -10.01 3.20
N LEU A 36 -8.16 -10.17 3.95
CA LEU A 36 -7.52 -9.05 4.64
C LEU A 36 -6.91 -8.04 3.65
N CYS A 37 -6.32 -8.51 2.55
CA CYS A 37 -5.88 -7.65 1.45
C CYS A 37 -7.03 -6.78 0.91
N ILE A 38 -8.19 -7.37 0.60
CA ILE A 38 -9.35 -6.64 0.07
C ILE A 38 -9.86 -5.60 1.07
N LEU A 39 -9.98 -5.99 2.34
CA LEU A 39 -10.46 -5.09 3.40
C LEU A 39 -9.55 -3.88 3.57
N ASP A 40 -8.26 -4.13 3.78
CA ASP A 40 -7.30 -3.05 4.00
C ASP A 40 -7.19 -2.14 2.77
N ALA A 41 -7.09 -2.72 1.56
CA ALA A 41 -7.06 -1.98 0.29
C ALA A 41 -8.25 -1.01 0.13
N ILE A 42 -9.47 -1.49 0.37
CA ILE A 42 -10.68 -0.67 0.22
C ILE A 42 -10.79 0.35 1.35
N PHE A 43 -10.49 -0.03 2.60
CA PHE A 43 -10.63 0.86 3.74
C PHE A 43 -9.53 1.93 3.84
N ALA A 44 -8.31 1.67 3.34
CA ALA A 44 -7.19 2.60 3.36
C ALA A 44 -7.46 3.93 2.65
N THR A 45 -8.24 3.91 1.55
CA THR A 45 -8.54 5.12 0.77
C THR A 45 -9.26 6.18 1.62
N GLY A 46 -8.60 7.31 1.88
CA GLY A 46 -9.18 8.41 2.66
C GLY A 46 -9.47 8.08 4.13
N SER A 47 -8.86 7.04 4.71
CA SER A 47 -8.97 6.71 6.14
C SER A 47 -7.64 6.87 6.86
N HIS A 48 -7.71 7.14 8.16
CA HIS A 48 -6.54 7.04 9.03
C HIS A 48 -6.16 5.56 9.22
N PRO A 49 -4.86 5.19 9.24
CA PRO A 49 -4.40 3.80 9.43
C PRO A 49 -5.07 3.07 10.59
N LYS A 50 -5.10 3.67 11.78
CA LYS A 50 -5.80 3.12 12.95
C LYS A 50 -7.26 2.73 12.69
N ALA A 51 -7.98 3.44 11.82
CA ALA A 51 -9.36 3.08 11.48
C ALA A 51 -9.43 1.85 10.55
N VAL A 52 -8.41 1.64 9.72
CA VAL A 52 -8.23 0.44 8.89
C VAL A 52 -7.86 -0.74 9.77
N ASP A 53 -6.89 -0.57 10.67
CA ASP A 53 -6.46 -1.60 11.63
C ASP A 53 -7.66 -2.11 12.44
N ASN A 54 -8.50 -1.19 12.95
CA ASN A 54 -9.73 -1.57 13.65
C ASN A 54 -10.69 -2.44 12.81
N VAL A 55 -10.79 -2.21 11.50
CA VAL A 55 -11.65 -3.03 10.61
C VAL A 55 -11.05 -4.41 10.45
N VAL A 56 -9.75 -4.49 10.18
CA VAL A 56 -9.00 -5.73 10.02
C VAL A 56 -9.04 -6.56 11.32
N ASP A 57 -8.75 -5.95 12.47
CA ASP A 57 -8.76 -6.63 13.78
C ASP A 57 -10.13 -7.21 14.12
N ARG A 58 -11.22 -6.49 13.81
CA ARG A 58 -12.59 -6.96 14.05
C ARG A 58 -12.95 -8.15 13.16
N TYR A 59 -12.49 -8.15 11.91
CA TYR A 59 -12.64 -9.29 11.02
C TYR A 59 -11.85 -10.50 11.54
N ILE A 60 -10.57 -10.29 11.86
CA ILE A 60 -9.68 -11.32 12.40
C ILE A 60 -10.26 -11.97 13.65
N ALA A 61 -10.78 -11.16 14.59
CA ALA A 61 -11.35 -11.65 15.84
C ALA A 61 -12.57 -12.59 15.64
N ARG A 62 -13.23 -12.54 14.48
CA ARG A 62 -14.43 -13.32 14.17
C ARG A 62 -14.16 -14.49 13.21
N HIS A 63 -13.31 -14.26 12.23
CA HIS A 63 -13.17 -15.15 11.07
C HIS A 63 -11.76 -15.74 10.94
N GLY A 64 -10.76 -15.20 11.64
CA GLY A 64 -9.37 -15.63 11.56
C GLY A 64 -8.55 -14.85 10.53
N ARG A 65 -7.34 -15.36 10.24
CA ARG A 65 -6.30 -14.62 9.50
C ARG A 65 -6.00 -15.14 8.10
N ASP A 66 -6.60 -16.26 7.71
CA ASP A 66 -6.19 -17.03 6.53
C ASP A 66 -7.31 -17.13 5.48
N ASP A 67 -8.32 -16.25 5.59
CA ASP A 67 -9.50 -16.29 4.74
C ASP A 67 -9.25 -15.76 3.33
N GLY A 68 -9.84 -16.45 2.35
CA GLY A 68 -9.91 -16.01 0.97
C GLY A 68 -11.10 -15.08 0.67
N ALA A 69 -11.21 -14.61 -0.57
CA ALA A 69 -12.31 -13.74 -1.02
C ALA A 69 -13.70 -14.40 -0.84
N LYS A 70 -13.79 -15.72 -0.98
CA LYS A 70 -15.01 -16.51 -0.82
C LYS A 70 -15.49 -16.52 0.63
N SER A 71 -14.59 -16.73 1.59
CA SER A 71 -14.93 -16.65 3.03
C SER A 71 -15.45 -15.26 3.38
N LEU A 72 -14.77 -14.21 2.92
CA LEU A 72 -15.21 -12.83 3.13
C LEU A 72 -16.63 -12.60 2.56
N ARG A 73 -16.89 -13.07 1.33
CA ARG A 73 -18.22 -13.01 0.72
C ARG A 73 -19.28 -13.74 1.54
N TYR A 74 -18.97 -14.92 2.05
CA TYR A 74 -19.88 -15.70 2.89
C TYR A 74 -20.15 -15.02 4.24
N SER A 75 -19.15 -14.36 4.83
CA SER A 75 -19.35 -13.55 6.04
C SER A 75 -20.36 -12.42 5.82
N ILE A 76 -20.28 -11.74 4.67
CA ILE A 76 -21.22 -10.67 4.28
C ILE A 76 -22.62 -11.23 4.06
N ALA A 77 -22.73 -12.35 3.35
CA ALA A 77 -24.01 -13.01 3.10
C ALA A 77 -24.67 -13.52 4.39
N ALA A 78 -23.89 -14.09 5.32
CA ALA A 78 -24.37 -14.59 6.60
C ALA A 78 -24.91 -13.48 7.51
N ALA A 79 -24.35 -12.27 7.45
CA ALA A 79 -24.88 -11.10 8.13
C ALA A 79 -26.16 -10.53 7.48
N GLY A 80 -26.60 -11.07 6.34
CA GLY A 80 -27.76 -10.58 5.60
C GLY A 80 -27.44 -9.41 4.65
N GLY A 81 -26.18 -9.26 4.24
CA GLY A 81 -25.73 -8.27 3.27
C GLY A 81 -24.79 -7.21 3.84
N ALA A 82 -24.22 -6.39 2.96
CA ALA A 82 -23.13 -5.48 3.27
C ALA A 82 -23.46 -4.43 4.35
N ASP A 83 -24.69 -3.89 4.38
CA ASP A 83 -25.09 -2.91 5.41
C ASP A 83 -25.13 -3.54 6.81
N ASN A 84 -25.75 -4.71 6.95
CA ASN A 84 -25.77 -5.42 8.24
C ASN A 84 -24.36 -5.84 8.64
N TRP A 85 -23.58 -6.40 7.71
CA TRP A 85 -22.18 -6.78 7.97
C TRP A 85 -21.34 -5.60 8.46
N ALA A 86 -21.55 -4.41 7.89
CA ALA A 86 -20.90 -3.18 8.34
C ALA A 86 -21.28 -2.78 9.78
N ARG A 87 -22.50 -3.09 10.22
CA ARG A 87 -23.03 -2.77 11.56
C ARG A 87 -22.68 -3.81 12.62
N THR A 88 -22.63 -5.09 12.26
CA THR A 88 -22.54 -6.21 13.21
C THR A 88 -21.15 -6.85 13.28
N GLU A 89 -20.43 -6.88 12.15
CA GLU A 89 -19.14 -7.57 12.08
C GLU A 89 -17.97 -6.60 12.20
N ILE A 90 -17.89 -5.62 11.30
CA ILE A 90 -16.74 -4.70 11.25
C ILE A 90 -16.96 -3.35 11.93
N PHE A 91 -18.18 -3.03 12.35
CA PHE A 91 -18.58 -1.77 13.01
C PHE A 91 -18.01 -0.51 12.32
N ASN A 92 -18.19 -0.41 11.01
CA ASN A 92 -17.69 0.71 10.22
C ASN A 92 -18.64 1.06 9.07
N LEU A 93 -19.32 2.21 9.21
CA LEU A 93 -20.29 2.74 8.24
C LEU A 93 -19.71 3.84 7.35
N LYS A 94 -18.40 3.78 7.06
CA LYS A 94 -17.77 4.80 6.23
C LYS A 94 -18.25 4.71 4.77
N PRO A 95 -18.72 5.82 4.18
CA PRO A 95 -19.01 5.89 2.75
C PRO A 95 -17.76 5.72 1.88
N ALA A 96 -17.93 5.22 0.66
CA ALA A 96 -16.86 5.08 -0.32
C ALA A 96 -16.37 6.45 -0.86
N SER A 97 -17.23 7.47 -0.85
CA SER A 97 -16.86 8.86 -1.14
C SER A 97 -17.69 9.85 -0.31
N THR A 98 -17.32 11.13 -0.35
CA THR A 98 -18.01 12.20 0.37
C THR A 98 -19.26 12.72 -0.34
N HIS A 99 -19.57 12.21 -1.54
CA HIS A 99 -20.78 12.61 -2.27
C HIS A 99 -22.05 12.08 -1.60
N SER A 100 -23.12 12.87 -1.64
CA SER A 100 -24.42 12.47 -1.10
C SER A 100 -24.92 11.20 -1.79
N GLY A 101 -25.41 10.24 -1.01
CA GLY A 101 -25.89 8.95 -1.51
C GLY A 101 -24.78 7.94 -1.88
N ALA A 102 -23.51 8.22 -1.57
CA ALA A 102 -22.43 7.26 -1.78
C ALA A 102 -22.68 5.96 -0.99
N VAL A 103 -22.42 4.83 -1.64
CA VAL A 103 -22.50 3.52 -0.99
C VAL A 103 -21.47 3.39 0.12
N LEU A 104 -21.72 2.52 1.09
CA LEU A 104 -20.74 2.18 2.13
C LEU A 104 -19.53 1.46 1.54
N LYS A 105 -18.36 1.60 2.17
CA LYS A 105 -17.20 0.79 1.80
C LYS A 105 -17.46 -0.71 1.91
N ALA A 106 -18.30 -1.15 2.83
CA ALA A 106 -18.74 -2.54 2.93
C ALA A 106 -19.44 -3.04 1.66
N GLU A 107 -20.24 -2.21 0.99
CA GLU A 107 -20.85 -2.56 -0.30
C GLU A 107 -19.77 -2.70 -1.39
N VAL A 108 -18.73 -1.85 -1.36
CA VAL A 108 -17.59 -1.97 -2.26
C VAL A 108 -16.82 -3.27 -2.01
N VAL A 109 -16.67 -3.69 -0.75
CA VAL A 109 -16.09 -4.98 -0.38
C VAL A 109 -16.92 -6.13 -0.94
N ASP A 110 -18.24 -6.15 -0.76
CA ASP A 110 -19.10 -7.21 -1.32
C ASP A 110 -18.91 -7.33 -2.84
N ARG A 111 -18.94 -6.20 -3.56
CA ARG A 111 -18.70 -6.17 -5.01
C ARG A 111 -17.30 -6.66 -5.38
N ALA A 112 -16.28 -6.31 -4.62
CA ALA A 112 -14.93 -6.80 -4.84
C ALA A 112 -14.86 -8.33 -4.68
N THR A 113 -15.53 -8.91 -3.68
CA THR A 113 -15.55 -10.38 -3.53
C THR A 113 -16.30 -11.10 -4.65
N ARG A 114 -17.35 -10.46 -5.22
CA ARG A 114 -18.06 -10.98 -6.40
C ARG A 114 -17.17 -10.94 -7.64
N LEU A 115 -16.46 -9.83 -7.84
CA LEU A 115 -15.45 -9.69 -8.89
C LEU A 115 -14.40 -10.81 -8.80
N MET A 116 -13.86 -11.07 -7.59
CA MET A 116 -12.88 -12.15 -7.42
C MET A 116 -13.50 -13.51 -7.80
N ALA A 117 -14.73 -13.78 -7.35
CA ALA A 117 -15.44 -15.01 -7.69
C ALA A 117 -15.72 -15.15 -9.19
N ASP A 118 -16.08 -14.07 -9.89
CA ASP A 118 -16.35 -14.07 -11.34
C ASP A 118 -15.08 -14.41 -12.15
N HIS A 119 -13.90 -14.16 -11.59
CA HIS A 119 -12.60 -14.53 -12.15
C HIS A 119 -12.00 -15.80 -11.55
N GLY A 120 -12.72 -16.52 -10.67
CA GLY A 120 -12.23 -17.74 -10.02
C GLY A 120 -11.09 -17.51 -9.02
N ILE A 121 -10.96 -16.31 -8.48
CA ILE A 121 -9.92 -15.92 -7.52
C ILE A 121 -10.45 -16.08 -6.09
N ASP A 122 -9.79 -16.87 -5.26
CA ASP A 122 -10.11 -17.00 -3.83
C ASP A 122 -8.90 -16.68 -2.94
N THR A 123 -7.70 -17.07 -3.36
CA THR A 123 -6.46 -16.92 -2.60
C THR A 123 -5.57 -15.80 -3.14
N VAL A 124 -4.54 -15.43 -2.36
CA VAL A 124 -3.50 -14.50 -2.83
C VAL A 124 -2.77 -15.09 -4.05
N ASP A 125 -2.47 -16.39 -4.05
CA ASP A 125 -1.82 -17.06 -5.18
C ASP A 125 -2.68 -17.01 -6.45
N ASP A 126 -3.99 -17.19 -6.34
CA ASP A 126 -4.92 -17.04 -7.47
C ASP A 126 -4.87 -15.61 -8.02
N LEU A 127 -4.87 -14.61 -7.14
CA LEU A 127 -4.78 -13.20 -7.51
C LEU A 127 -3.48 -12.93 -8.27
N LEU A 128 -2.33 -13.31 -7.70
CA LEU A 128 -1.01 -13.08 -8.29
C LEU A 128 -0.86 -13.82 -9.63
N THR A 129 -1.41 -15.03 -9.74
CA THR A 129 -1.44 -15.80 -10.99
C THR A 129 -2.32 -15.12 -12.05
N ALA A 130 -3.50 -14.62 -11.66
CA ALA A 130 -4.43 -13.99 -12.59
C ALA A 130 -3.92 -12.65 -13.14
N VAL A 131 -3.10 -11.92 -12.37
CA VAL A 131 -2.55 -10.63 -12.81
C VAL A 131 -1.21 -10.79 -13.55
N GLY A 132 -0.37 -11.76 -13.15
CA GLY A 132 0.97 -11.93 -13.70
C GLY A 132 1.77 -10.62 -13.68
N ASP A 133 2.47 -10.33 -14.77
CA ASP A 133 3.23 -9.08 -14.97
C ASP A 133 2.41 -7.97 -15.66
N ALA A 134 1.08 -8.13 -15.75
CA ALA A 134 0.25 -7.13 -16.41
C ALA A 134 0.25 -5.81 -15.63
N PRO A 135 0.37 -4.64 -16.29
CA PRO A 135 0.26 -3.36 -15.60
C PRO A 135 -1.14 -3.18 -14.99
N SER A 136 -1.24 -2.38 -13.94
CA SER A 136 -2.50 -2.08 -13.24
C SER A 136 -3.40 -1.14 -14.01
N ILE A 137 -2.84 -0.38 -14.95
CA ILE A 137 -3.56 0.64 -15.73
C ILE A 137 -3.20 0.60 -17.22
N GLY A 138 -4.07 1.17 -18.04
CA GLY A 138 -3.87 1.28 -19.49
C GLY A 138 -4.37 0.07 -20.28
N ARG A 139 -4.01 0.02 -21.58
CA ARG A 139 -4.48 -1.03 -22.50
C ARG A 139 -3.98 -2.43 -22.18
N GLY A 140 -2.84 -2.54 -21.48
CA GLY A 140 -2.27 -3.81 -21.05
C GLY A 140 -2.82 -4.35 -19.73
N ALA A 141 -3.74 -3.62 -19.08
CA ALA A 141 -4.21 -4.03 -17.76
C ALA A 141 -5.10 -5.27 -17.79
N SER A 142 -4.86 -6.16 -16.82
CA SER A 142 -5.67 -7.37 -16.63
C SER A 142 -7.14 -7.01 -16.47
N GLU A 143 -8.02 -7.93 -16.86
CA GLU A 143 -9.45 -7.71 -16.71
C GLU A 143 -9.85 -7.48 -15.25
N VAL A 144 -9.24 -8.22 -14.33
CA VAL A 144 -9.41 -8.07 -12.88
C VAL A 144 -9.08 -6.64 -12.44
N ALA A 145 -7.94 -6.09 -12.88
CA ALA A 145 -7.53 -4.72 -12.54
C ALA A 145 -8.49 -3.67 -13.12
N ARG A 146 -8.97 -3.87 -14.35
CA ARG A 146 -9.94 -2.97 -15.00
C ARG A 146 -11.26 -2.97 -14.24
N THR A 147 -11.83 -4.14 -13.96
CA THR A 147 -13.10 -4.27 -13.26
C THR A 147 -13.00 -3.78 -11.81
N TRP A 148 -11.85 -3.96 -11.14
CA TRP A 148 -11.64 -3.41 -9.80
C TRP A 148 -11.72 -1.89 -9.80
N ARG A 149 -11.16 -1.23 -10.81
CA ARG A 149 -11.20 0.24 -10.92
C ARG A 149 -12.59 0.79 -11.22
N ASP A 150 -13.47 -0.03 -11.78
CA ASP A 150 -14.88 0.31 -12.01
C ASP A 150 -15.74 0.19 -10.74
N LEU A 151 -15.19 -0.39 -9.65
CA LEU A 151 -15.85 -0.37 -8.35
C LEU A 151 -16.04 1.08 -7.84
N PRO A 152 -17.09 1.34 -7.05
CA PRO A 152 -17.37 2.68 -6.54
C PRO A 152 -16.16 3.30 -5.84
N SER A 153 -15.75 4.48 -6.31
CA SER A 153 -14.61 5.25 -5.77
C SER A 153 -13.23 4.61 -5.92
N GLN A 154 -13.05 3.62 -6.81
CA GLN A 154 -11.76 2.94 -7.03
C GLN A 154 -11.05 3.31 -8.36
N LYS A 155 -11.58 4.30 -9.09
CA LYS A 155 -11.14 4.67 -10.45
C LYS A 155 -9.64 5.00 -10.58
N SER A 156 -9.02 5.57 -9.54
CA SER A 156 -7.60 5.92 -9.54
C SER A 156 -6.67 4.69 -9.61
N GLY A 157 -7.15 3.52 -9.21
CA GLY A 157 -6.34 2.30 -9.11
C GLY A 157 -5.45 2.24 -7.86
N THR A 158 -5.48 3.26 -6.98
CA THR A 158 -4.65 3.26 -5.76
C THR A 158 -4.95 2.08 -4.84
N SER A 159 -6.24 1.74 -4.64
CA SER A 159 -6.63 0.57 -3.85
C SER A 159 -6.23 -0.74 -4.51
N TRP A 160 -6.23 -0.82 -5.85
CA TRP A 160 -5.75 -1.99 -6.57
C TRP A 160 -4.25 -2.20 -6.36
N ARG A 161 -3.45 -1.14 -6.51
CA ARG A 161 -2.01 -1.23 -6.22
C ARG A 161 -1.75 -1.56 -4.75
N ASN A 162 -2.53 -0.98 -3.83
CA ASN A 162 -2.44 -1.34 -2.42
C ASN A 162 -2.79 -2.82 -2.18
N LEU A 163 -3.80 -3.37 -2.86
CA LEU A 163 -4.13 -4.79 -2.81
C LEU A 163 -2.93 -5.66 -3.20
N LEU A 164 -2.27 -5.33 -4.31
CA LEU A 164 -1.07 -6.05 -4.79
C LEU A 164 0.11 -5.92 -3.81
N MET A 165 0.31 -4.74 -3.22
CA MET A 165 1.35 -4.52 -2.21
C MET A 165 1.10 -5.29 -0.92
N LEU A 166 -0.15 -5.38 -0.47
CA LEU A 166 -0.55 -6.17 0.70
C LEU A 166 -0.44 -7.68 0.45
N ALA A 167 -0.68 -8.10 -0.80
CA ALA A 167 -0.51 -9.47 -1.28
C ALA A 167 0.95 -9.84 -1.60
N GLU A 168 1.91 -8.94 -1.33
CA GLU A 168 3.34 -9.14 -1.60
C GLU A 168 3.68 -9.41 -3.08
N SER A 169 2.91 -8.83 -4.00
CA SER A 169 3.25 -8.87 -5.43
C SER A 169 4.66 -8.30 -5.66
N THR A 170 5.41 -8.94 -6.55
CA THR A 170 6.71 -8.44 -7.01
C THR A 170 6.59 -7.25 -7.95
N HIS A 171 5.37 -6.99 -8.45
CA HIS A 171 5.09 -5.87 -9.34
C HIS A 171 5.03 -4.56 -8.54
N PHE A 172 5.96 -3.66 -8.82
CA PHE A 172 6.03 -2.35 -8.17
C PHE A 172 5.73 -1.25 -9.19
N GLU A 173 4.61 -0.56 -8.98
CA GLU A 173 4.24 0.58 -9.82
C GLU A 173 4.56 1.90 -9.14
N ILE A 174 5.23 2.77 -9.88
CA ILE A 174 5.52 4.12 -9.46
C ILE A 174 4.33 5.00 -9.89
N ASP A 175 3.58 5.48 -8.90
CA ASP A 175 2.56 6.48 -9.12
C ASP A 175 2.96 7.85 -8.55
N SER A 176 2.10 8.85 -8.72
CA SER A 176 2.40 10.20 -8.25
C SER A 176 2.63 10.28 -6.74
N GLY A 177 2.04 9.39 -5.93
CA GLY A 177 2.31 9.33 -4.51
C GLY A 177 3.75 8.94 -4.23
N VAL A 178 4.22 7.86 -4.88
CA VAL A 178 5.61 7.41 -4.79
C VAL A 178 6.58 8.47 -5.34
N THR A 179 6.30 9.02 -6.52
CA THR A 179 7.14 10.08 -7.11
C THR A 179 7.26 11.29 -6.21
N ASN A 180 6.15 11.76 -5.64
CA ASN A 180 6.16 12.91 -4.72
C ASN A 180 6.94 12.62 -3.44
N TYR A 181 6.79 11.41 -2.88
CA TYR A 181 7.57 11.00 -1.71
C TYR A 181 9.07 10.95 -2.02
N LEU A 182 9.48 10.40 -3.17
CA LEU A 182 10.89 10.40 -3.58
C LEU A 182 11.41 11.79 -3.90
N ALA A 183 10.59 12.71 -4.43
CA ALA A 183 11.00 14.09 -4.63
C ALA A 183 11.35 14.81 -3.31
N GLU A 184 10.66 14.50 -2.22
CA GLU A 184 11.00 15.02 -0.87
C GLU A 184 12.30 14.43 -0.30
N VAL A 185 12.71 13.25 -0.77
CA VAL A 185 13.98 12.59 -0.43
C VAL A 185 15.12 13.13 -1.30
N ALA A 186 14.83 13.47 -2.55
CA ALA A 186 15.80 13.83 -3.56
C ALA A 186 16.30 15.29 -3.48
N LEU A 187 15.77 16.12 -2.57
CA LEU A 187 16.13 17.54 -2.51
C LEU A 187 17.66 17.74 -2.42
N PRO A 188 18.25 18.62 -3.26
CA PRO A 188 17.60 19.63 -4.10
C PRO A 188 17.29 19.21 -5.57
N VAL A 189 17.32 17.92 -5.92
CA VAL A 189 17.04 17.45 -7.30
C VAL A 189 15.62 17.87 -7.74
N SER A 190 15.50 18.48 -8.92
CA SER A 190 14.30 19.19 -9.38
C SER A 190 13.23 18.32 -10.04
N GLU A 191 13.59 17.14 -10.56
CA GLU A 191 12.66 16.21 -11.20
C GLU A 191 13.01 14.79 -10.81
N VAL A 192 12.02 13.91 -10.63
CA VAL A 192 12.21 12.50 -10.27
C VAL A 192 11.46 11.65 -11.30
N ASP A 193 12.20 10.88 -12.09
CA ASP A 193 11.65 9.93 -13.06
C ASP A 193 11.62 8.49 -12.48
N CYS A 194 11.05 7.54 -13.23
CA CYS A 194 10.93 6.17 -12.77
C CYS A 194 12.29 5.48 -12.57
N GLU A 195 13.27 5.79 -13.42
CA GLU A 195 14.63 5.22 -13.33
C GLU A 195 15.28 5.65 -12.02
N TYR A 196 15.24 6.94 -11.71
CA TYR A 196 15.75 7.50 -10.46
C TYR A 196 15.09 6.87 -9.23
N VAL A 197 13.76 6.69 -9.24
CA VAL A 197 13.04 6.06 -8.13
C VAL A 197 13.56 4.63 -7.89
N LEU A 198 13.68 3.82 -8.95
CA LEU A 198 14.11 2.43 -8.83
C LEU A 198 15.58 2.32 -8.41
N GLU A 199 16.45 3.13 -9.00
CA GLU A 199 17.87 3.16 -8.64
C GLU A 199 18.08 3.62 -7.19
N THR A 200 17.38 4.66 -6.75
CA THR A 200 17.49 5.16 -5.36
C THR A 200 17.00 4.12 -4.36
N ILE A 201 15.88 3.44 -4.66
CA ILE A 201 15.36 2.34 -3.84
C ILE A 201 16.37 1.19 -3.75
N THR A 202 16.95 0.79 -4.88
CA THR A 202 17.91 -0.31 -4.95
C THR A 202 19.16 0.01 -4.13
N ALA A 203 19.74 1.19 -4.34
CA ALA A 203 20.91 1.63 -3.61
C ALA A 203 20.65 1.81 -2.09
N ALA A 204 19.45 2.25 -1.70
CA ALA A 204 19.07 2.33 -0.29
C ALA A 204 18.89 0.95 0.33
N ALA A 205 18.34 -0.02 -0.41
CA ALA A 205 18.23 -1.41 0.04
C ALA A 205 19.61 -2.03 0.26
N ASP A 206 20.55 -1.81 -0.67
CA ASP A 206 21.95 -2.24 -0.55
C ASP A 206 22.62 -1.62 0.69
N LEU A 207 22.40 -0.33 0.94
CA LEU A 207 22.95 0.37 2.11
C LEU A 207 22.39 -0.18 3.43
N LEU A 208 21.10 -0.56 3.46
CA LEU A 208 20.44 -1.15 4.62
C LEU A 208 20.72 -2.65 4.79
N GLY A 209 21.25 -3.31 3.76
CA GLY A 209 21.44 -4.76 3.75
C GLY A 209 20.13 -5.55 3.77
N ILE A 210 19.07 -5.03 3.15
CA ILE A 210 17.75 -5.68 3.06
C ILE A 210 17.31 -5.86 1.60
N ASP A 211 16.30 -6.71 1.39
CA ASP A 211 15.74 -6.95 0.06
C ASP A 211 15.05 -5.68 -0.50
N ASP A 212 15.24 -5.40 -1.79
CA ASP A 212 14.69 -4.21 -2.45
C ASP A 212 13.15 -4.16 -2.41
N ARG A 213 12.49 -5.33 -2.35
CA ARG A 213 11.04 -5.46 -2.20
C ARG A 213 10.56 -4.92 -0.86
N VAL A 214 11.39 -5.00 0.19
CA VAL A 214 11.07 -4.43 1.49
C VAL A 214 11.06 -2.90 1.41
N VAL A 215 12.09 -2.30 0.81
CA VAL A 215 12.16 -0.84 0.62
C VAL A 215 11.00 -0.35 -0.24
N LYS A 216 10.70 -1.02 -1.36
CA LYS A 216 9.53 -0.73 -2.22
C LYS A 216 8.23 -0.70 -1.41
N ARG A 217 8.05 -1.66 -0.51
CA ARG A 217 6.87 -1.75 0.34
C ARG A 217 6.78 -0.64 1.38
N ILE A 218 7.89 -0.34 2.06
CA ILE A 218 7.97 0.79 2.99
C ILE A 218 7.62 2.09 2.25
N VAL A 219 8.31 2.37 1.14
CA VAL A 219 8.09 3.56 0.30
C VAL A 219 6.63 3.69 -0.10
N TRP A 220 6.03 2.62 -0.64
CA TRP A 220 4.63 2.62 -1.05
C TRP A 220 3.69 2.97 0.11
N GLN A 221 3.85 2.29 1.25
CA GLN A 221 2.96 2.46 2.39
C GLN A 221 3.12 3.81 3.08
N VAL A 222 4.33 4.37 3.12
CA VAL A 222 4.57 5.74 3.62
C VAL A 222 3.94 6.76 2.67
N ALA A 223 4.21 6.65 1.37
CA ALA A 223 3.68 7.55 0.34
C ALA A 223 2.14 7.60 0.36
N HIS A 224 1.50 6.46 0.65
CA HIS A 224 0.06 6.33 0.75
C HIS A 224 -0.48 6.46 2.17
N ARG A 225 0.37 6.84 3.13
CA ARG A 225 0.03 7.06 4.54
C ARG A 225 -0.64 5.87 5.22
N ARG A 226 -0.37 4.65 4.75
CA ARG A 226 -0.82 3.40 5.40
C ARG A 226 0.00 3.10 6.65
N ILE A 227 1.28 3.44 6.61
CA ILE A 227 2.16 3.56 7.78
C ILE A 227 2.58 5.04 7.91
N LEU A 228 2.78 5.49 9.15
CA LEU A 228 3.06 6.90 9.45
C LEU A 228 4.44 7.00 10.09
N THR A 229 5.24 7.95 9.62
CA THR A 229 6.48 8.33 10.29
C THR A 229 6.19 8.94 11.65
N LYS A 230 6.98 8.56 12.66
CA LYS A 230 7.03 9.19 13.98
C LYS A 230 8.06 10.31 14.01
N ARG A 231 8.92 10.41 12.99
CA ARG A 231 9.87 11.51 12.84
C ARG A 231 9.13 12.81 12.58
N THR A 232 9.55 13.84 13.26
CA THR A 232 8.99 15.17 13.13
C THR A 232 9.62 15.88 11.94
N ARG A 233 8.97 16.95 11.46
CA ARG A 233 9.57 17.85 10.47
C ARG A 233 10.91 18.43 10.94
N GLY A 234 11.09 18.60 12.25
CA GLY A 234 12.35 19.04 12.84
C GLY A 234 13.47 18.00 12.67
N ASP A 235 13.15 16.72 12.88
CA ASP A 235 14.10 15.62 12.72
C ASP A 235 14.55 15.50 11.26
N LEU A 236 13.60 15.61 10.31
CA LEU A 236 13.89 15.59 8.87
C LEU A 236 14.83 16.75 8.47
N MET A 237 14.54 17.96 8.95
CA MET A 237 15.38 19.13 8.66
C MET A 237 16.79 19.00 9.25
N LEU A 238 16.91 18.56 10.51
CA LEU A 238 18.21 18.41 11.18
C LEU A 238 19.09 17.37 10.48
N HIS A 239 18.50 16.27 10.01
CA HIS A 239 19.24 15.25 9.27
C HIS A 239 19.77 15.80 7.94
N GLN A 240 18.93 16.51 7.17
CA GLN A 240 19.33 17.13 5.91
C GLN A 240 20.47 18.15 6.09
N TYR A 241 20.36 19.06 7.08
CA TYR A 241 21.42 20.03 7.36
C TYR A 241 22.73 19.38 7.85
N GLY A 242 22.64 18.29 8.61
CA GLY A 242 23.81 17.53 9.07
C GLY A 242 24.53 16.81 7.92
N ALA A 243 23.79 16.26 6.97
CA ALA A 243 24.32 15.62 5.77
C ALA A 243 25.04 16.64 4.85
N ASP A 244 24.43 17.81 4.63
CA ASP A 244 25.01 18.89 3.81
C ASP A 244 26.29 19.48 4.42
N ALA A 245 26.34 19.63 5.75
CA ALA A 245 27.53 20.12 6.46
C ALA A 245 28.70 19.11 6.40
N GLY A 246 28.41 17.81 6.43
CA GLY A 246 29.42 16.75 6.28
C GLY A 246 29.99 16.67 4.86
N ALA A 247 29.14 16.82 3.84
CA ALA A 247 29.57 16.81 2.43
C ALA A 247 30.49 18.01 2.08
N ALA A 248 30.25 19.18 2.68
CA ALA A 248 31.08 20.37 2.45
C ALA A 248 32.50 20.30 3.07
N VAL A 249 32.71 19.45 4.08
CA VAL A 249 34.01 19.29 4.76
C VAL A 249 34.89 18.24 4.08
N GLY A 250 34.30 17.27 3.38
CA GLY A 250 35.02 16.20 2.66
C GLY A 250 35.56 16.57 1.27
N ALA A 251 35.28 17.79 0.78
CA ALA A 251 35.69 18.28 -0.55
C ALA A 251 36.92 19.21 -0.53
N ARG A 252 37.79 19.11 0.49
CA ARG A 252 39.03 19.90 0.62
C ARG A 252 40.28 19.04 0.63
#